data_AF-A0A3D9V1F0-F1
#
_entry.id   AF-A0A3D9V1F0-F1
#
_cell.length_a   1.000
_cell.length_b   1.000
_cell.length_c   1.000
_cell.angle_alpha   90.00
_cell.angle_beta   90.00
_cell.angle_gamma   90.00
#
_symmetry.space_group_name_H-M   'P 1'
#
loop_
_entity.id
_entity.type
_entity.pdbx_description
1 polymer ?
#
loop_
_entity_poly.entity_id
_entity_poly.type
_entity_poly.pdbx_seq_one_letter_code
_entity_poly.pdbx_strand_id
1 'polypeptide(L)'
;MREPGPSKGQRAVDVRQQLDQVCQTLEKARSVPLSASCIVNRKELLARLHEVRRMLPAELAEAREVLEQRQAAIQEGRAEAARLIEEARREREAIIRNTDIHRDAQRAAEQLLAEAREEADGLRREVDDYVDQKLAGFEMALHKILAQVARGRELVQAAGASPEAQVPPPTPQEVNQFIEEKLGRFEHSLRKTLEAVVRGRERLRDRSGLDTFADDRESPPLPT
;
A
#
# COMPACT_ATOMS: atom_id res chain seq x y z
N MET A 1 -56.77 19.37 -41.42
CA MET A 1 -56.81 19.43 -39.94
C MET A 1 -57.14 18.03 -39.45
N ARG A 2 -56.23 17.39 -38.71
CA ARG A 2 -56.41 16.03 -38.16
C ARG A 2 -56.78 16.22 -36.69
N GLU A 3 -57.97 15.80 -36.28
CA GLU A 3 -58.42 15.99 -34.90
C GLU A 3 -57.42 15.33 -33.92
N PRO A 4 -57.10 16.00 -32.80
CA PRO A 4 -56.28 15.40 -31.76
C PRO A 4 -57.05 14.20 -31.19
N GLY A 5 -56.49 13.00 -31.36
CA GLY A 5 -57.04 11.79 -30.75
C GLY A 5 -57.12 11.93 -29.22
N PRO A 6 -57.94 11.11 -28.55
CA PRO A 6 -58.13 11.18 -27.11
C PRO A 6 -56.79 11.17 -26.37
N SER A 7 -56.65 11.99 -25.32
CA SER A 7 -55.42 12.12 -24.57
C SER A 7 -55.04 10.78 -23.90
N LYS A 8 -53.73 10.54 -23.68
CA LYS A 8 -53.21 9.29 -23.09
C LYS A 8 -53.91 8.89 -21.80
N GLY A 9 -54.27 9.87 -20.95
CA GLY A 9 -55.02 9.64 -19.72
C GLY A 9 -56.50 9.28 -19.96
N GLN A 10 -57.11 9.72 -21.06
CA GLN A 10 -58.50 9.38 -21.39
C GLN A 10 -58.64 7.90 -21.76
N ARG A 11 -57.73 7.35 -22.56
CA ARG A 11 -57.85 5.95 -23.03
C ARG A 11 -57.69 4.93 -21.91
N ALA A 12 -56.76 5.15 -20.99
CA ALA A 12 -56.59 4.30 -19.80
C ALA A 12 -57.84 4.34 -18.89
N VAL A 13 -58.47 5.52 -18.77
CA VAL A 13 -59.73 5.70 -18.05
C VAL A 13 -60.86 4.97 -18.78
N ASP A 14 -60.91 5.03 -20.11
CA ASP A 14 -61.93 4.36 -20.92
C ASP A 14 -61.84 2.82 -20.81
N VAL A 15 -60.64 2.23 -20.84
CA VAL A 15 -60.44 0.77 -20.68
C VAL A 15 -60.89 0.30 -19.29
N ARG A 16 -60.49 1.03 -18.24
CA ARG A 16 -60.95 0.75 -16.87
C ARG A 16 -62.46 0.84 -16.76
N GLN A 17 -63.05 1.91 -17.32
CA GLN A 17 -64.48 2.12 -17.27
C GLN A 17 -65.26 0.99 -17.96
N GLN A 18 -64.77 0.49 -19.11
CA GLN A 18 -65.40 -0.67 -19.78
C GLN A 18 -65.32 -1.95 -18.95
N LEU A 19 -64.18 -2.21 -18.29
CA LEU A 19 -64.03 -3.34 -17.38
C LEU A 19 -64.95 -3.22 -16.15
N ASP A 20 -65.00 -2.04 -15.54
CA ASP A 20 -65.88 -1.75 -14.41
C ASP A 20 -67.35 -1.97 -14.79
N GLN A 21 -67.76 -1.53 -15.99
CA GLN A 21 -69.11 -1.77 -16.50
C GLN A 21 -69.43 -3.26 -16.70
N VAL A 22 -68.45 -4.03 -17.20
CA VAL A 22 -68.59 -5.49 -17.33
C VAL A 22 -68.78 -6.15 -15.97
N CYS A 23 -67.94 -5.82 -14.97
CA CYS A 23 -68.08 -6.32 -13.60
C CYS A 23 -69.46 -5.97 -13.02
N GLN A 24 -69.88 -4.71 -13.14
CA GLN A 24 -71.18 -4.25 -12.63
C GLN A 24 -72.37 -4.95 -13.28
N THR A 25 -72.25 -5.29 -14.58
CA THR A 25 -73.28 -6.04 -15.32
C THR A 25 -73.40 -7.47 -14.80
N LEU A 26 -72.28 -8.11 -14.46
CA LEU A 26 -72.25 -9.45 -13.88
C LEU A 26 -72.76 -9.47 -12.45
N GLU A 27 -72.43 -8.48 -11.63
CA GLU A 27 -72.90 -8.35 -10.25
C GLU A 27 -74.42 -8.15 -10.15
N LYS A 28 -75.01 -7.39 -11.09
CA LYS A 28 -76.45 -7.11 -11.14
C LYS A 28 -77.25 -8.16 -11.91
N ALA A 29 -76.58 -9.15 -12.50
CA ALA A 29 -77.22 -10.17 -13.31
C ALA A 29 -78.13 -11.07 -12.46
N ARG A 30 -79.27 -11.50 -13.02
CA ARG A 30 -80.21 -12.36 -12.31
C ARG A 30 -79.62 -13.76 -12.10
N SER A 31 -79.45 -14.16 -10.85
CA SER A 31 -78.94 -15.49 -10.49
C SER A 31 -79.97 -16.60 -10.71
N VAL A 32 -79.50 -17.80 -11.06
CA VAL A 32 -80.33 -19.00 -11.16
C VAL A 32 -80.37 -19.71 -9.79
N PRO A 33 -81.54 -20.10 -9.26
CA PRO A 33 -81.63 -20.77 -7.96
C PRO A 33 -80.79 -22.06 -7.91
N LEU A 34 -80.14 -22.33 -6.78
CA LEU A 34 -79.30 -23.51 -6.54
C LEU A 34 -78.09 -23.65 -7.48
N SER A 35 -77.63 -22.57 -8.13
CA SER A 35 -76.47 -22.56 -9.04
C SER A 35 -75.60 -21.30 -8.86
N ALA A 36 -74.33 -21.40 -9.24
CA ALA A 36 -73.41 -20.26 -9.36
C ALA A 36 -73.58 -19.48 -10.69
N SER A 37 -74.62 -19.78 -11.47
CA SER A 37 -74.85 -19.19 -12.80
C SER A 37 -75.78 -17.97 -12.75
N CYS A 38 -75.55 -17.00 -13.63
CA CYS A 38 -76.40 -15.83 -13.82
C CYS A 38 -76.85 -15.66 -15.28
N ILE A 39 -77.98 -14.97 -15.48
CA ILE A 39 -78.55 -14.68 -16.80
C ILE A 39 -78.04 -13.32 -17.27
N VAL A 40 -77.37 -13.29 -18.42
CA VAL A 40 -76.77 -12.09 -19.00
C VAL A 40 -77.07 -11.95 -20.49
N ASN A 41 -77.07 -10.72 -21.00
CA ASN A 41 -77.12 -10.47 -22.44
C ASN A 41 -75.76 -10.80 -23.06
N ARG A 42 -75.64 -12.00 -23.62
CA ARG A 42 -74.41 -12.49 -24.27
C ARG A 42 -73.87 -11.54 -25.34
N LYS A 43 -74.75 -10.93 -26.15
CA LYS A 43 -74.34 -10.05 -27.25
C LYS A 43 -73.70 -8.76 -26.73
N GLU A 44 -74.30 -8.15 -25.72
CA GLU A 44 -73.77 -6.92 -25.11
C GLU A 44 -72.45 -7.18 -24.36
N LEU A 45 -72.39 -8.26 -23.56
CA LEU A 45 -71.18 -8.62 -22.80
C LEU A 45 -69.99 -8.90 -23.73
N LEU A 46 -70.21 -9.67 -24.80
CA LEU A 46 -69.16 -9.94 -25.80
C LEU A 46 -68.72 -8.67 -26.54
N ALA A 47 -69.64 -7.77 -26.86
CA ALA A 47 -69.29 -6.50 -27.50
C ALA A 47 -68.36 -5.65 -26.63
N ARG A 48 -68.67 -5.52 -25.33
CA ARG A 48 -67.82 -4.78 -24.37
C ARG A 48 -66.46 -5.45 -24.18
N LEU A 49 -66.41 -6.77 -24.04
CA LEU A 49 -65.15 -7.51 -23.92
C LEU A 49 -64.28 -7.40 -25.19
N HIS A 50 -64.89 -7.37 -26.37
CA HIS A 50 -64.18 -7.14 -27.62
C HIS A 50 -63.58 -5.74 -27.71
N GLU A 51 -64.29 -4.72 -27.22
CA GLU A 51 -63.78 -3.35 -27.17
C GLU A 51 -62.57 -3.24 -26.23
N VAL A 52 -62.66 -3.80 -25.02
CA VAL A 52 -61.53 -3.88 -24.08
C VAL A 52 -60.33 -4.61 -24.70
N ARG A 53 -60.58 -5.75 -25.38
CA ARG A 53 -59.52 -6.51 -26.08
C ARG A 53 -58.86 -5.70 -27.20
N ARG A 54 -59.59 -4.78 -27.83
CA ARG A 54 -59.06 -3.91 -28.90
C ARG A 54 -58.20 -2.78 -28.34
N MET A 55 -58.59 -2.21 -27.20
CA MET A 55 -57.93 -1.05 -26.60
C MET A 55 -56.72 -1.43 -25.72
N LEU A 56 -56.78 -2.54 -24.98
CA LEU A 56 -55.75 -2.96 -24.03
C LEU A 56 -54.31 -3.03 -24.59
N PRO A 57 -54.06 -3.61 -25.78
CA PRO A 57 -52.71 -3.74 -26.30
C PRO A 57 -52.01 -2.39 -26.50
N ALA A 58 -52.75 -1.38 -26.97
CA ALA A 58 -52.22 -0.03 -27.17
C ALA A 58 -51.87 0.62 -25.83
N GLU A 59 -52.77 0.55 -24.83
CA GLU A 59 -52.51 1.09 -23.50
C GLU A 59 -51.30 0.45 -22.81
N LEU A 60 -51.16 -0.88 -22.93
CA LEU A 60 -50.00 -1.60 -22.37
C LEU A 60 -48.70 -1.24 -23.08
N ALA A 61 -48.72 -1.03 -24.40
CA ALA A 61 -47.56 -0.58 -25.15
C ALA A 61 -47.13 0.83 -24.72
N GLU A 62 -48.08 1.75 -24.58
CA GLU A 62 -47.83 3.11 -24.10
C GLU A 62 -47.26 3.11 -22.67
N ALA A 63 -47.82 2.30 -21.75
CA ALA A 63 -47.32 2.19 -20.39
C ALA A 63 -45.86 1.67 -20.35
N ARG A 64 -45.52 0.71 -21.20
CA ARG A 64 -44.15 0.20 -21.33
C ARG A 64 -43.20 1.29 -21.85
N GLU A 65 -43.61 2.03 -22.87
CA GLU A 65 -42.81 3.13 -23.43
C GLU A 65 -42.50 4.18 -22.37
N VAL A 66 -43.49 4.57 -21.55
CA VAL A 66 -43.27 5.53 -20.45
C VAL A 66 -42.29 4.99 -19.40
N LEU A 67 -42.36 3.69 -19.08
CA LEU A 67 -41.43 3.06 -18.16
C LEU A 67 -40.00 3.04 -18.73
N GLU A 68 -39.84 2.73 -20.02
CA GLU A 68 -38.55 2.76 -20.70
C GLU A 68 -37.97 4.18 -20.77
N GLN A 69 -38.79 5.18 -21.13
CA GLN A 69 -38.39 6.59 -21.14
C GLN A 69 -37.95 7.06 -19.75
N ARG A 70 -38.70 6.69 -18.70
CA ARG A 70 -38.32 6.98 -17.31
C ARG A 70 -36.97 6.34 -16.96
N GLN A 71 -36.76 5.09 -17.33
CA GLN A 71 -35.51 4.40 -17.04
C GLN A 71 -34.33 5.04 -17.79
N ALA A 72 -34.52 5.41 -19.05
CA ALA A 72 -33.52 6.12 -19.84
C ALA A 72 -33.16 7.47 -19.20
N ALA A 73 -34.15 8.28 -18.82
CA ALA A 73 -33.93 9.56 -18.15
C ALA A 73 -33.18 9.42 -16.81
N ILE A 74 -33.47 8.37 -16.04
CA ILE A 74 -32.74 8.08 -14.79
C ILE A 74 -31.27 7.75 -15.09
N GLN A 75 -31.00 6.95 -16.13
CA GLN A 75 -29.63 6.58 -16.47
C GLN A 75 -28.83 7.76 -17.02
N GLU A 76 -29.46 8.58 -17.87
CA GLU A 76 -28.87 9.81 -18.37
C GLU A 76 -28.55 10.78 -17.22
N GLY A 77 -29.51 10.99 -16.31
CA GLY A 77 -29.29 11.84 -15.13
C GLY A 77 -28.17 11.32 -14.21
N ARG A 78 -28.04 10.00 -14.05
CA ARG A 78 -26.92 9.39 -13.30
C ARG A 78 -25.58 9.60 -13.99
N ALA A 79 -25.53 9.42 -15.31
CA ALA A 79 -24.31 9.63 -16.08
C ALA A 79 -23.86 11.10 -16.01
N GLU A 80 -24.79 12.04 -16.16
CA GLU A 80 -24.50 13.47 -16.08
C GLU A 80 -24.08 13.89 -14.67
N ALA A 81 -24.75 13.38 -13.63
CA ALA A 81 -24.35 13.62 -12.24
C ALA A 81 -22.93 13.11 -11.95
N ALA A 82 -22.58 11.91 -12.43
CA ALA A 82 -21.24 11.36 -12.29
C ALA A 82 -20.19 12.22 -13.01
N ARG A 83 -20.51 12.68 -14.23
CA ARG A 83 -19.65 13.59 -14.99
C ARG A 83 -19.42 14.90 -14.25
N LEU A 84 -20.48 15.53 -13.73
CA LEU A 84 -20.40 16.80 -13.00
C LEU A 84 -19.57 16.66 -11.71
N ILE A 85 -19.70 15.55 -10.99
CA ILE A 85 -18.88 15.28 -9.79
C ILE A 85 -17.40 15.17 -10.16
N GLU A 86 -17.06 14.48 -11.24
CA GLU A 86 -15.67 14.37 -11.68
C GLU A 86 -15.10 15.70 -12.15
N GLU A 87 -15.88 16.51 -12.86
CA GLU A 87 -15.48 17.86 -13.26
C GLU A 87 -15.24 18.76 -12.05
N ALA A 88 -16.17 18.78 -11.08
CA ALA A 88 -16.03 19.53 -9.84
C ALA A 88 -14.81 19.09 -9.02
N ARG A 89 -14.50 17.79 -8.97
CA ARG A 89 -13.29 17.28 -8.31
C ARG A 89 -12.03 17.80 -8.98
N ARG A 90 -11.94 17.74 -10.31
CA ARG A 90 -10.79 18.25 -11.07
C ARG A 90 -10.60 19.75 -10.89
N GLU A 91 -11.69 20.51 -10.91
CA GLU A 91 -11.65 21.96 -10.68
C GLU A 91 -11.20 22.28 -9.25
N ARG A 92 -11.73 21.57 -8.25
CA ARG A 92 -11.29 21.70 -6.85
C ARG A 92 -9.80 21.48 -6.70
N GLU A 93 -9.26 20.42 -7.30
CA GLU A 93 -7.82 20.14 -7.26
C GLU A 93 -7.01 21.24 -7.96
N ALA A 94 -7.48 21.77 -9.08
CA ALA A 94 -6.82 22.88 -9.77
C ALA A 94 -6.79 24.16 -8.92
N ILE A 95 -7.90 24.47 -8.24
CA ILE A 95 -7.98 25.60 -7.31
C ILE A 95 -7.02 25.41 -6.15
N ILE A 96 -7.02 24.24 -5.50
CA ILE A 96 -6.13 23.92 -4.38
C ILE A 96 -4.67 24.03 -4.81
N ARG A 97 -4.30 23.49 -5.98
CA ARG A 97 -2.94 23.60 -6.52
C ARG A 97 -2.48 25.04 -6.74
N ASN A 98 -3.42 25.93 -7.03
CA ASN A 98 -3.15 27.35 -7.23
C ASN A 98 -3.18 28.18 -5.95
N THR A 99 -3.49 27.58 -4.80
CA THR A 99 -3.38 28.29 -3.52
C THR A 99 -1.92 28.45 -3.12
N ASP A 100 -1.59 29.63 -2.59
CA ASP A 100 -0.25 29.92 -2.11
C ASP A 100 0.19 28.95 -1.01
N ILE A 101 -0.74 28.51 -0.16
CA ILE A 101 -0.50 27.50 0.88
C ILE A 101 0.02 26.18 0.27
N HIS A 102 -0.57 25.70 -0.83
CA HIS A 102 -0.10 24.47 -1.46
C HIS A 102 1.32 24.63 -2.04
N ARG A 103 1.60 25.79 -2.66
CA ARG A 103 2.92 26.11 -3.20
C ARG A 103 3.97 26.30 -2.11
N ASP A 104 3.61 26.91 -0.98
CA ASP A 104 4.47 27.07 0.19
C ASP A 104 4.76 25.70 0.82
N ALA A 105 3.75 24.86 1.00
CA ALA A 105 3.92 23.50 1.51
C ALA A 105 4.81 22.66 0.61
N GLN A 106 4.65 22.76 -0.72
CA GLN A 106 5.50 22.05 -1.66
C GLN A 106 6.96 22.53 -1.59
N ARG A 107 7.19 23.85 -1.53
CA ARG A 107 8.54 24.41 -1.37
C ARG A 107 9.18 23.97 -0.05
N ALA A 108 8.44 23.97 1.05
CA ALA A 108 8.92 23.50 2.34
C ALA A 108 9.29 22.01 2.31
N ALA A 109 8.47 21.18 1.65
CA ALA A 109 8.77 19.75 1.48
C ALA A 109 10.02 19.52 0.62
N GLU A 110 10.19 20.29 -0.46
CA GLU A 110 11.38 20.23 -1.31
C GLU A 110 12.64 20.66 -0.55
N GLN A 111 12.56 21.71 0.28
CA GLN A 111 13.64 22.16 1.14
C GLN A 111 14.02 21.08 2.17
N LEU A 112 13.04 20.51 2.88
CA LEU A 112 13.28 19.45 3.85
C LEU A 112 13.93 18.22 3.21
N LEU A 113 13.51 17.84 1.99
CA LEU A 113 14.12 16.74 1.26
C LEU A 113 15.56 17.05 0.82
N ALA A 114 15.86 18.30 0.48
CA ALA A 114 17.22 18.73 0.15
C ALA A 114 18.13 18.66 1.39
N GLU A 115 17.66 19.21 2.52
CA GLU A 115 18.36 19.17 3.81
C GLU A 115 18.62 17.73 4.26
N ALA A 116 17.60 16.86 4.23
CA ALA A 116 17.74 15.45 4.60
C ALA A 116 18.75 14.70 3.72
N ARG A 117 18.84 15.04 2.42
CA ARG A 117 19.83 14.46 1.51
C ARG A 117 21.24 14.95 1.83
N GLU A 118 21.40 16.24 2.09
CA GLU A 118 22.68 16.82 2.47
C GLU A 118 23.21 16.22 3.78
N GLU A 119 22.34 16.08 4.78
CA GLU A 119 22.66 15.42 6.04
C GLU A 119 23.05 13.95 5.84
N ALA A 120 22.30 13.20 5.04
CA ALA A 120 22.60 11.81 4.75
C ALA A 120 23.95 11.64 4.03
N ASP A 121 24.26 12.51 3.07
CA ASP A 121 25.55 12.51 2.39
C ASP A 121 26.69 12.96 3.31
N GLY A 122 26.44 13.91 4.21
CA GLY A 122 27.38 14.30 5.27
C GLY A 122 27.71 13.13 6.20
N LEU A 123 26.69 12.42 6.68
CA LEU A 123 26.85 11.26 7.54
C LEU A 123 27.61 10.13 6.85
N ARG A 124 27.34 9.87 5.56
CA ARG A 124 28.08 8.87 4.78
C ARG A 124 29.58 9.20 4.71
N ARG A 125 29.93 10.45 4.40
CA ARG A 125 31.33 10.88 4.36
C ARG A 125 32.00 10.73 5.74
N GLU A 126 31.31 11.11 6.81
CA GLU A 126 31.84 10.94 8.17
C GLU A 126 32.08 9.45 8.50
N VAL A 127 31.16 8.57 8.09
CA VAL A 127 31.31 7.12 8.26
C VAL A 127 32.49 6.58 7.45
N ASP A 128 32.64 7.00 6.19
CA ASP A 128 33.73 6.58 5.32
C ASP A 128 35.09 7.02 5.90
N ASP A 129 35.23 8.29 6.26
CA ASP A 129 36.44 8.84 6.90
C ASP A 129 36.78 8.08 8.21
N TYR A 130 35.75 7.77 9.00
CA TYR A 130 35.91 7.01 10.22
C TYR A 130 36.40 5.57 9.96
N VAL A 131 35.81 4.88 8.97
CA VAL A 131 36.21 3.53 8.58
C VAL A 131 37.66 3.52 8.11
N ASP A 132 38.05 4.46 7.25
CA ASP A 132 39.43 4.60 6.76
C ASP A 132 40.42 4.83 7.91
N GLN A 133 40.09 5.71 8.86
CA GLN A 133 40.92 5.93 10.04
C GLN A 133 41.11 4.64 10.86
N LYS A 134 40.07 3.82 11.00
CA LYS A 134 40.17 2.53 11.73
C LYS A 134 40.97 1.50 10.95
N LEU A 135 40.78 1.40 9.64
CA LEU A 135 41.53 0.49 8.78
C LEU A 135 43.03 0.82 8.79
N ALA A 136 43.40 2.11 8.68
CA ALA A 136 44.78 2.55 8.80
C ALA A 136 45.38 2.18 10.17
N GLY A 137 44.62 2.35 11.25
CA GLY A 137 45.02 1.92 12.59
C GLY A 137 45.28 0.41 12.70
N PHE A 138 44.44 -0.41 12.04
CA PHE A 138 44.64 -1.86 11.98
C PHE A 138 45.86 -2.24 11.14
N GLU A 139 46.08 -1.61 9.99
CA GLU A 139 47.26 -1.83 9.15
C GLU A 139 48.55 -1.58 9.91
N MET A 140 48.63 -0.45 10.62
CA MET A 140 49.79 -0.10 11.46
C MET A 140 50.03 -1.15 12.55
N ALA A 141 48.97 -1.68 13.16
CA ALA A 141 49.09 -2.74 14.17
C ALA A 141 49.63 -4.04 13.57
N LEU A 142 49.12 -4.45 12.39
CA LEU A 142 49.61 -5.62 11.67
C LEU A 142 51.09 -5.48 11.27
N HIS A 143 51.50 -4.31 10.76
CA HIS A 143 52.91 -4.05 10.42
C HIS A 143 53.83 -4.21 11.63
N LYS A 144 53.41 -3.73 12.81
CA LYS A 144 54.18 -3.91 14.06
C LYS A 144 54.32 -5.39 14.42
N ILE A 145 53.25 -6.18 14.28
CA ILE A 145 53.26 -7.62 14.55
C ILE A 145 54.19 -8.33 13.56
N LEU A 146 54.09 -8.04 12.25
CA LEU A 146 54.97 -8.63 11.23
C LEU A 146 56.44 -8.30 11.50
N ALA A 147 56.76 -7.05 11.86
CA ALA A 147 58.12 -6.65 12.22
C ALA A 147 58.62 -7.33 13.50
N GLN A 148 57.75 -7.63 14.46
CA GLN A 148 58.12 -8.43 15.63
C GLN A 148 58.41 -9.89 15.27
N VAL A 149 57.62 -10.49 14.38
CA VAL A 149 57.84 -11.87 13.89
C VAL A 149 59.15 -11.97 13.11
N ALA A 150 59.42 -11.04 12.20
CA ALA A 150 60.66 -11.01 11.41
C ALA A 150 61.91 -10.99 12.32
N ARG A 151 61.93 -10.07 13.30
CA ARG A 151 62.97 -10.02 14.33
C ARG A 151 63.07 -11.31 15.14
N GLY A 152 61.94 -11.91 15.50
CA GLY A 152 61.91 -13.20 16.18
C GLY A 152 62.56 -14.31 15.36
N ARG A 153 62.31 -14.37 14.05
CA ARG A 153 62.89 -15.35 13.12
C ARG A 153 64.39 -15.14 12.94
N GLU A 154 64.85 -13.91 12.75
CA GLU A 154 66.27 -13.57 12.63
C GLU A 154 67.06 -14.01 13.87
N LEU A 155 66.52 -13.79 15.07
CA LEU A 155 67.15 -14.23 16.32
C LEU A 155 67.29 -15.76 16.40
N VAL A 156 66.27 -16.52 15.97
CA VAL A 156 66.31 -17.99 15.94
C VAL A 156 67.30 -18.50 14.88
N GLN A 157 67.34 -17.86 13.71
CA GLN A 157 68.31 -18.20 12.66
C GLN A 157 69.75 -17.90 13.10
N ALA A 158 70.00 -16.75 13.74
CA ALA A 158 71.32 -16.41 14.27
C ALA A 158 71.77 -17.38 15.38
N ALA A 159 70.84 -17.83 16.23
CA ALA A 159 71.10 -18.88 17.21
C ALA A 159 71.40 -20.25 16.57
N GLY A 160 70.81 -20.55 15.41
CA GLY A 160 71.07 -21.78 14.65
C GLY A 160 72.27 -21.73 13.70
N ALA A 161 72.76 -20.53 13.35
CA ALA A 161 73.77 -20.33 12.30
C ALA A 161 75.17 -20.03 12.83
N SER A 162 75.42 -19.98 14.14
CA SER A 162 76.76 -19.73 14.70
C SER A 162 77.69 -20.94 14.48
N PRO A 163 78.72 -20.86 13.61
CA PRO A 163 79.78 -21.86 13.53
C PRO A 163 80.95 -21.35 14.38
N GLU A 164 81.44 -22.16 15.32
CA GLU A 164 82.67 -21.94 16.08
C GLU A 164 82.64 -20.83 17.16
N ALA A 165 82.09 -21.17 18.32
CA ALA A 165 82.59 -20.65 19.60
C ALA A 165 82.59 -21.81 20.62
N GLN A 166 83.63 -21.94 21.44
CA GLN A 166 83.81 -22.96 22.49
C GLN A 166 82.81 -22.80 23.66
N VAL A 167 81.52 -22.75 23.35
CA VAL A 167 80.40 -22.82 24.28
C VAL A 167 79.75 -24.18 24.06
N PRO A 168 79.54 -25.01 25.09
CA PRO A 168 78.84 -26.29 24.91
C PRO A 168 77.50 -26.02 24.20
N PRO A 169 77.08 -26.90 23.27
CA PRO A 169 75.82 -26.72 22.57
C PRO A 169 74.71 -26.56 23.61
N PRO A 170 73.83 -25.56 23.45
CA PRO A 170 72.77 -25.32 24.43
C PRO A 170 71.95 -26.59 24.58
N THR A 171 71.65 -26.94 25.82
CA THR A 171 70.88 -28.14 26.09
C THR A 171 69.49 -28.02 25.47
N PRO A 172 68.84 -29.12 25.08
CA PRO A 172 67.46 -29.09 24.58
C PRO A 172 66.49 -28.35 25.51
N GLN A 173 66.76 -28.36 26.83
CA GLN A 173 66.00 -27.59 27.82
C GLN A 173 66.18 -26.08 27.68
N GLU A 174 67.40 -25.59 27.47
CA GLU A 174 67.67 -24.16 27.27
C GLU A 174 67.06 -23.64 25.97
N VAL A 175 67.12 -24.43 24.89
CA VAL A 175 66.46 -24.12 23.62
C VAL A 175 64.94 -24.06 23.79
N ASN A 176 64.35 -25.06 24.46
CA ASN A 176 62.92 -25.06 24.74
C ASN A 176 62.49 -23.89 25.61
N GLN A 177 63.26 -23.55 26.65
CA GLN A 177 62.97 -22.42 27.53
C GLN A 177 63.04 -21.08 26.79
N PHE A 178 64.02 -20.92 25.89
CA PHE A 178 64.10 -19.74 25.02
C PHE A 178 62.91 -19.67 24.06
N ILE A 179 62.52 -20.78 23.44
CA ILE A 179 61.35 -20.86 22.55
C ILE A 179 60.07 -20.51 23.31
N GLU A 180 59.86 -21.06 24.51
CA GLU A 180 58.70 -20.77 25.35
C GLU A 180 58.64 -19.30 25.78
N GLU A 181 59.76 -18.72 26.21
CA GLU A 181 59.80 -17.31 26.61
C GLU A 181 59.53 -16.36 25.43
N LYS A 182 59.96 -16.74 24.21
CA LYS A 182 59.68 -15.95 23.00
C LYS A 182 58.26 -16.14 22.49
N LEU A 183 57.74 -17.37 22.46
CA LEU A 183 56.35 -17.65 22.10
C LEU A 183 55.37 -17.00 23.08
N GLY A 184 55.63 -17.06 24.39
CA GLY A 184 54.78 -16.42 25.39
C GLY A 184 54.69 -14.90 25.23
N ARG A 185 55.81 -14.24 24.87
CA ARG A 185 55.80 -12.80 24.53
C ARG A 185 55.00 -12.49 23.27
N PHE A 186 55.07 -13.37 22.27
CA PHE A 186 54.30 -13.24 21.04
C PHE A 186 52.80 -13.43 21.27
N GLU A 187 52.42 -14.47 22.01
CA GLU A 187 51.04 -14.75 22.41
C GLU A 187 50.43 -13.57 23.17
N HIS A 188 51.16 -13.02 24.14
CA HIS A 188 50.72 -11.86 24.91
C HIS A 188 50.45 -10.64 24.01
N SER A 189 51.28 -10.42 23.01
CA SER A 189 51.09 -9.32 22.05
C SER A 189 49.85 -9.53 21.18
N LEU A 190 49.62 -10.75 20.67
CA LEU A 190 48.41 -11.07 19.88
C LEU A 190 47.14 -10.91 20.70
N ARG A 191 47.14 -11.39 21.95
CA ARG A 191 46.00 -11.26 22.86
C ARG A 191 45.66 -9.80 23.11
N LYS A 192 46.66 -8.95 23.34
CA LYS A 192 46.45 -7.50 23.54
C LYS A 192 45.84 -6.83 22.31
N THR A 193 46.27 -7.21 21.11
CA THR A 193 45.70 -6.69 19.86
C THR A 193 44.26 -7.17 19.68
N LEU A 194 43.97 -8.44 19.95
CA LEU A 194 42.61 -8.99 19.89
C LEU A 194 41.68 -8.28 20.89
N GLU A 195 42.12 -8.05 22.12
CA GLU A 195 41.35 -7.27 23.11
C GLU A 195 41.08 -5.84 22.65
N ALA A 196 42.03 -5.20 21.96
CA ALA A 196 41.83 -3.88 21.37
C ALA A 196 40.78 -3.89 20.24
N VAL A 197 40.79 -4.92 19.39
CA VAL A 197 39.80 -5.12 18.32
C VAL A 197 38.40 -5.38 18.90
N VAL A 198 38.29 -6.25 19.90
CA VAL A 198 37.01 -6.60 20.54
C VAL A 198 36.38 -5.37 21.23
N ARG A 199 37.18 -4.60 21.97
CA ARG A 199 36.72 -3.33 22.57
C ARG A 199 36.31 -2.31 21.50
N GLY A 200 37.01 -2.28 20.37
CA GLY A 200 36.63 -1.48 19.20
C GLY A 200 35.25 -1.86 18.68
N ARG A 201 34.98 -3.16 18.50
CA ARG A 201 33.69 -3.69 18.02
C ARG A 201 32.53 -3.42 18.98
N GLU A 202 32.72 -3.56 20.29
CA GLU A 202 31.69 -3.25 21.29
C GLU A 202 31.28 -1.78 21.25
N ARG A 203 32.26 -0.87 21.18
CA ARG A 203 31.98 0.57 21.04
C ARG A 203 31.24 0.93 19.76
N LEU A 204 31.42 0.15 18.69
CA LEU A 204 30.69 0.35 17.43
C LEU A 204 29.23 -0.09 17.56
N ARG A 205 28.96 -1.19 18.27
CA ARG A 205 27.58 -1.61 18.56
C ARG A 205 26.83 -0.55 19.36
N ASP A 206 27.44 -0.04 20.43
CA ASP A 206 26.80 0.96 21.29
C ASP A 206 26.53 2.30 20.57
N ARG A 207 27.40 2.73 19.66
CA ARG A 207 27.22 3.99 18.90
C ARG A 207 26.36 3.85 17.64
N SER A 208 26.22 2.65 17.09
CA SER A 208 25.47 2.45 15.84
C SER A 208 23.96 2.68 15.96
N GLY A 209 23.41 2.82 17.18
CA GLY A 209 22.02 3.22 17.39
C GLY A 209 20.98 2.32 16.70
N LEU A 210 21.37 1.12 16.23
CA LEU A 210 20.51 0.21 15.48
C LEU A 210 19.38 -0.37 16.35
N ASP A 211 19.47 -0.23 17.67
CA ASP A 211 18.41 -0.58 18.62
C ASP A 211 17.40 0.57 18.86
N THR A 212 17.66 1.81 18.43
CA THR A 212 16.75 2.95 18.67
C THR A 212 15.59 3.01 17.67
N PHE A 213 15.65 2.28 16.55
CA PHE A 213 14.58 2.26 15.54
C PHE A 213 13.67 1.03 15.61
N ALA A 214 13.92 0.10 16.55
CA ALA A 214 13.14 -1.12 16.67
C ALA A 214 11.97 -1.03 17.66
N ASP A 215 11.94 -0.03 18.56
CA ASP A 215 10.98 -0.01 19.68
C ASP A 215 9.90 1.10 19.62
N ASP A 216 10.06 2.15 18.80
CA ASP A 216 9.05 3.23 18.70
C ASP A 216 7.94 2.92 17.68
N ARG A 217 7.26 1.78 17.84
CA ARG A 217 5.95 1.51 17.22
C ARG A 217 4.77 1.86 18.13
N GLU A 218 4.93 2.83 19.02
CA GLU A 218 3.79 3.41 19.73
C GLU A 218 3.25 4.61 18.93
N SER A 219 2.32 4.31 18.01
CA SER A 219 1.55 5.34 17.32
C SER A 219 0.71 6.13 18.36
N PRO A 220 0.78 7.47 18.41
CA PRO A 220 -0.10 8.23 19.29
C PRO A 220 -1.57 8.01 18.88
N PRO A 221 -2.50 7.89 19.84
CA PRO A 221 -3.91 7.67 19.51
C PRO A 221 -4.47 8.89 18.78
N LEU A 222 -5.22 8.63 17.71
CA LEU A 222 -5.91 9.66 16.95
C LEU A 222 -6.95 10.37 17.84
N PRO A 223 -7.09 11.71 17.74
CA PRO A 223 -8.11 12.44 18.48
C PRO A 223 -9.52 12.08 17.98
N THR A 224 -10.40 11.78 18.93
CA THR A 224 -11.86 11.62 18.74
C THR A 224 -12.56 12.93 18.47
#